data_AF-A0A9E4JBT3-F1
#
_entry.id   AF-A0A9E4JBT3-F1
#
_cell.length_a   1.000
_cell.length_b   1.000
_cell.length_c   1.000
_cell.angle_alpha   90.00
_cell.angle_beta   90.00
_cell.angle_gamma   90.00
#
_symmetry.space_group_name_H-M   'P 1'
#
loop_
_entity.id
_entity.type
_entity.pdbx_description
1 polymer ?
#
loop_
_entity_poly.entity_id
_entity_poly.type
_entity_poly.pdbx_seq_one_letter_code
_entity_poly.pdbx_strand_id
1 'polypeptide(L)'
;MESTYQELSANPTDNVYGYTFLERGEDAAAVLAETAAEIDPNQGERLLGLYGARGQNGNLPVSSADGDYSTTGLDMFSLFSSAQADSPNNITPGIPNPDTQRPLLPGETDESFIAREINENPTLQDLTEAALDVLAKDKDGFWLMVEGGDIDWSAHDNNMDNLIGTMLDFDKSVQSVMDWIEENGGWEENLLVVTADHDHYLTLSPDFPKLLATEGAEALTYELHTPEESGQYWGSDPEVKYGWGSHTNRPVPVYYQGEGSEVLDSLVGEGYNSYGFEIPGLPNHVDQTHIFQTMAAAVTGTDNYINGSQNAETFVGEAGNDLIIALGDNDTVAGLAGDDQIYGGDGNDVLRGDENERSPGGQPGGDDMIYGGTGNDRIGGKGGNDKLYGDDGDDQIWGDDGDDLLHGGFGNDTLTGDDFSGGQGADTFVLALGEGTDTITDFELGIDKLALTAGLTFEQLSITASGSNALISVGDERLAILNGVEAVGLIENSAATFAQI
;
A
#
# COMPACT_ATOMS: atom_id res chain seq x y z
N MET A 1 -13.25 -18.83 3.99
CA MET A 1 -13.52 -18.16 5.28
C MET A 1 -13.53 -19.16 6.41
N GLU A 2 -14.54 -20.02 6.59
CA GLU A 2 -14.55 -21.01 7.70
C GLU A 2 -13.33 -21.95 7.72
N SER A 3 -12.91 -22.48 6.56
CA SER A 3 -11.74 -23.35 6.47
C SER A 3 -10.42 -22.65 6.81
N THR A 4 -10.32 -21.35 6.54
CA THR A 4 -9.12 -20.55 6.80
C THR A 4 -8.99 -20.26 8.29
N TYR A 5 -10.08 -19.82 8.93
CA TYR A 5 -10.09 -19.60 10.37
C TYR A 5 -9.79 -20.89 11.14
N GLN A 6 -10.41 -22.01 10.76
CA GLN A 6 -10.14 -23.30 11.39
C GLN A 6 -8.66 -23.73 11.26
N GLU A 7 -8.04 -23.48 10.10
CA GLU A 7 -6.62 -23.75 9.89
C GLU A 7 -5.73 -22.89 10.80
N LEU A 8 -5.97 -21.58 10.83
CA LEU A 8 -5.20 -20.63 11.64
C LEU A 8 -5.36 -20.90 13.14
N SER A 9 -6.58 -21.11 13.62
CA SER A 9 -6.86 -21.37 15.04
C SER A 9 -6.31 -22.73 15.51
N ALA A 10 -6.31 -23.75 14.64
CA ALA A 10 -5.74 -25.07 14.98
C ALA A 10 -4.20 -25.11 14.92
N ASN A 11 -3.60 -24.33 14.01
CA ASN A 11 -2.16 -24.28 13.78
C ASN A 11 -1.65 -22.82 13.88
N PRO A 12 -1.62 -22.22 15.08
CA PRO A 12 -1.37 -20.78 15.22
C PRO A 12 0.01 -20.31 14.78
N THR A 13 1.00 -21.19 14.61
CA THR A 13 2.36 -20.82 14.19
C THR A 13 2.94 -21.69 13.07
N ASP A 14 2.24 -22.76 12.65
CA ASP A 14 2.70 -23.73 11.64
C ASP A 14 1.58 -24.03 10.63
N ASN A 15 0.81 -23.00 10.29
CA ASN A 15 -0.24 -23.07 9.28
C ASN A 15 0.33 -22.88 7.88
N VAL A 16 -0.46 -23.29 6.88
CA VAL A 16 -0.11 -23.19 5.46
C VAL A 16 0.08 -21.76 4.94
N TYR A 17 -0.26 -20.74 5.74
CA TYR A 17 -0.13 -19.33 5.38
C TYR A 17 1.13 -18.68 5.96
N GLY A 18 1.86 -19.37 6.85
CA GLY A 18 3.06 -18.84 7.49
C GLY A 18 2.81 -17.71 8.47
N TYR A 19 1.58 -17.57 8.99
CA TYR A 19 1.24 -16.55 9.98
C TYR A 19 1.45 -17.09 11.41
N THR A 20 1.94 -16.23 12.30
CA THR A 20 1.64 -16.30 13.72
C THR A 20 0.25 -15.69 13.92
N PHE A 21 -0.72 -16.54 14.25
CA PHE A 21 -2.13 -16.16 14.40
C PHE A 21 -2.50 -15.96 15.86
N LEU A 22 -3.10 -14.80 16.15
CA LEU A 22 -3.67 -14.45 17.45
C LEU A 22 -5.16 -14.15 17.30
N GLU A 23 -5.93 -14.50 18.32
CA GLU A 23 -7.33 -14.10 18.43
C GLU A 23 -7.64 -13.60 19.84
N ARG A 24 -8.83 -13.00 20.01
CA ARG A 24 -9.30 -12.52 21.32
C ARG A 24 -9.15 -13.59 22.43
N GLY A 25 -8.69 -13.18 23.59
CA GLY A 25 -8.37 -14.09 24.71
C GLY A 25 -7.85 -13.35 25.94
N GLU A 26 -7.69 -14.04 27.07
CA GLU A 26 -7.22 -13.40 28.32
C GLU A 26 -5.92 -12.62 28.10
N ASP A 27 -5.88 -11.37 28.59
CA ASP A 27 -4.75 -10.46 28.46
C ASP A 27 -4.34 -10.17 27.00
N ALA A 28 -5.31 -10.07 26.07
CA ALA A 28 -5.06 -10.01 24.63
C ALA A 28 -4.08 -8.91 24.21
N ALA A 29 -4.16 -7.70 24.79
CA ALA A 29 -3.23 -6.62 24.49
C ALA A 29 -1.77 -6.98 24.87
N ALA A 30 -1.57 -7.60 26.04
CA ALA A 30 -0.25 -8.03 26.48
C ALA A 30 0.28 -9.19 25.63
N VAL A 31 -0.58 -10.17 25.30
CA VAL A 31 -0.21 -11.29 24.42
C VAL A 31 0.17 -10.80 23.04
N LEU A 32 -0.57 -9.84 22.49
CA LEU A 32 -0.26 -9.20 21.21
C LEU A 32 1.09 -8.50 21.26
N ALA A 33 1.34 -7.66 22.27
CA ALA A 33 2.60 -6.93 22.40
C ALA A 33 3.80 -7.86 22.59
N GLU A 34 3.68 -8.89 23.45
CA GLU A 34 4.73 -9.89 23.66
C GLU A 34 5.02 -10.69 22.37
N THR A 35 3.99 -11.05 21.61
CA THR A 35 4.16 -11.76 20.34
C THR A 35 4.79 -10.85 19.28
N ALA A 36 4.32 -9.61 19.15
CA ALA A 36 4.89 -8.62 18.23
C ALA A 36 6.38 -8.42 18.46
N ALA A 37 6.80 -8.32 19.73
CA ALA A 37 8.20 -8.20 20.13
C ALA A 37 9.09 -9.34 19.62
N GLU A 38 8.56 -10.57 19.53
CA GLU A 38 9.31 -11.74 19.09
C GLU A 38 9.35 -11.93 17.57
N ILE A 39 8.39 -11.37 16.83
CA ILE A 39 8.32 -11.53 15.36
C ILE A 39 9.47 -10.76 14.68
N ASP A 40 10.16 -11.43 13.76
CA ASP A 40 11.19 -10.87 12.88
C ASP A 40 10.78 -10.98 11.39
N PRO A 41 10.28 -9.89 10.77
CA PRO A 41 9.85 -9.93 9.37
C PRO A 41 10.99 -10.26 8.39
N ASN A 42 12.25 -10.00 8.76
CA ASN A 42 13.42 -10.31 7.92
C ASN A 42 13.69 -11.82 7.80
N GLN A 43 13.12 -12.62 8.70
CA GLN A 43 13.17 -14.09 8.63
C GLN A 43 11.95 -14.67 7.90
N GLY A 44 11.09 -13.82 7.35
CA GLY A 44 9.85 -14.22 6.70
C GLY A 44 8.69 -14.46 7.66
N GLU A 45 8.84 -14.12 8.95
CA GLU A 45 7.78 -14.24 9.95
C GLU A 45 6.70 -13.17 9.72
N ARG A 46 5.44 -13.49 10.05
CA ARG A 46 4.28 -12.63 9.79
C ARG A 46 3.29 -12.74 10.94
N LEU A 47 2.65 -11.64 11.34
CA LEU A 47 1.65 -11.60 12.41
C LEU A 47 0.26 -11.36 11.82
N LEU A 48 -0.74 -12.13 12.28
CA LEU A 48 -2.15 -11.91 11.97
C LEU A 48 -2.99 -11.98 13.24
N GLY A 49 -3.58 -10.85 13.63
CA GLY A 49 -4.53 -10.77 14.75
C GLY A 49 -5.98 -10.71 14.27
N LEU A 50 -6.88 -11.45 14.92
CA LEU A 50 -8.32 -11.37 14.72
C LEU A 50 -9.04 -11.07 16.04
N TYR A 51 -9.53 -9.84 16.17
CA TYR A 51 -10.15 -9.33 17.40
C TYR A 51 -11.58 -8.84 17.15
N GLY A 52 -12.38 -8.78 18.21
CA GLY A 52 -13.82 -8.57 18.08
C GLY A 52 -14.54 -8.52 19.42
N ALA A 53 -14.93 -7.34 19.91
CA ALA A 53 -15.77 -7.25 21.09
C ALA A 53 -17.22 -7.69 20.80
N ARG A 54 -17.83 -8.43 21.73
CA ARG A 54 -19.14 -9.05 21.52
C ARG A 54 -20.25 -8.00 21.52
N GLY A 55 -21.21 -8.09 20.60
CA GLY A 55 -22.42 -7.26 20.62
C GLY A 55 -22.31 -5.91 19.89
N GLN A 56 -21.10 -5.48 19.54
CA GLN A 56 -20.94 -4.48 18.48
C GLN A 56 -21.20 -5.15 17.13
N ASN A 57 -21.66 -4.37 16.15
CA ASN A 57 -21.70 -4.78 14.75
C ASN A 57 -20.27 -4.82 14.12
N GLY A 58 -19.31 -5.35 14.88
CA GLY A 58 -17.92 -5.65 14.53
C GLY A 58 -16.96 -4.47 14.76
N ASN A 59 -15.97 -4.67 15.64
CA ASN A 59 -14.60 -4.12 15.62
C ASN A 59 -13.96 -4.29 17.01
N LEU A 60 -13.63 -3.22 17.72
CA LEU A 60 -12.81 -3.25 18.93
C LEU A 60 -13.61 -2.65 20.10
N PRO A 61 -13.18 -2.85 21.36
CA PRO A 61 -13.68 -2.04 22.46
C PRO A 61 -13.58 -0.55 22.09
N VAL A 62 -14.70 0.16 22.15
CA VAL A 62 -14.77 1.60 21.87
C VAL A 62 -14.97 2.36 23.16
N SER A 63 -14.35 3.54 23.22
CA SER A 63 -14.61 4.49 24.27
C SER A 63 -15.93 5.27 24.04
N SER A 64 -16.48 5.78 25.14
CA SER A 64 -17.46 6.85 25.19
C SER A 64 -16.77 8.21 25.00
N ALA A 65 -17.55 9.28 24.92
CA ALA A 65 -16.99 10.63 24.87
C ALA A 65 -16.21 11.05 26.13
N ASP A 66 -16.40 10.34 27.25
CA ASP A 66 -15.63 10.53 28.48
C ASP A 66 -14.28 9.78 28.45
N GLY A 67 -14.00 9.05 27.36
CA GLY A 67 -12.76 8.29 27.18
C GLY A 67 -12.73 6.96 27.96
N ASP A 68 -13.86 6.53 28.52
CA ASP A 68 -14.02 5.23 29.16
C ASP A 68 -14.70 4.22 28.23
N TYR A 69 -14.49 2.93 28.46
CA TYR A 69 -15.03 1.87 27.59
C TYR A 69 -16.46 1.44 27.99
N SER A 70 -17.24 2.32 28.62
CA SER A 70 -18.56 1.98 29.17
C SER A 70 -19.59 1.58 28.10
N THR A 71 -19.38 2.02 26.85
CA THR A 71 -20.26 1.73 25.70
C THR A 71 -19.88 0.45 24.96
N THR A 72 -18.76 -0.19 25.30
CA THR A 72 -18.28 -1.42 24.65
C THR A 72 -19.37 -2.50 24.63
N GLY A 73 -19.65 -3.02 23.43
CA GLY A 73 -20.67 -4.04 23.20
C GLY A 73 -22.12 -3.53 23.10
N LEU A 74 -22.35 -2.22 22.97
CA LEU A 74 -23.64 -1.67 22.53
C LEU A 74 -23.73 -1.70 20.99
N ASP A 75 -24.96 -1.76 20.48
CA ASP A 75 -25.22 -1.78 19.03
C ASP A 75 -25.19 -0.35 18.44
N MET A 76 -24.25 -0.15 17.51
CA MET A 76 -24.02 1.06 16.69
C MET A 76 -25.04 1.27 15.55
N PHE A 77 -26.15 0.56 15.51
CA PHE A 77 -27.19 0.74 14.49
C PHE A 77 -28.59 0.92 15.04
N SER A 78 -28.73 0.87 16.36
CA SER A 78 -30.01 0.83 17.03
C SER A 78 -30.70 2.20 17.08
N LEU A 79 -29.95 3.29 17.20
CA LEU A 79 -30.49 4.62 17.37
C LEU A 79 -31.05 5.16 16.06
N PHE A 80 -30.25 5.23 15.00
CA PHE A 80 -30.72 5.79 13.74
C PHE A 80 -31.86 4.96 13.13
N SER A 81 -31.73 3.63 13.15
CA SER A 81 -32.77 2.73 12.61
C SER A 81 -34.10 2.85 13.35
N SER A 82 -34.09 3.15 14.65
CA SER A 82 -35.31 3.35 15.44
C SER A 82 -35.92 4.75 15.30
N ALA A 83 -35.11 5.75 14.95
CA ALA A 83 -35.58 7.13 14.73
C ALA A 83 -36.36 7.32 13.41
N GLN A 84 -36.18 6.44 12.42
CA GLN A 84 -36.88 6.55 11.13
C GLN A 84 -38.40 6.57 11.31
N ALA A 85 -39.07 7.50 10.61
CA ALA A 85 -40.53 7.53 10.54
C ALA A 85 -40.99 6.21 9.92
N ASP A 86 -41.79 5.45 10.68
CA ASP A 86 -42.26 4.07 10.41
C ASP A 86 -41.43 2.92 11.00
N SER A 87 -40.37 3.20 11.77
CA SER A 87 -39.66 2.15 12.51
C SER A 87 -40.53 1.54 13.62
N PRO A 88 -40.59 0.19 13.73
CA PRO A 88 -41.40 -0.48 14.76
C PRO A 88 -40.88 -0.26 16.19
N ASN A 89 -39.64 0.22 16.33
CA ASN A 89 -38.97 0.46 17.61
C ASN A 89 -39.09 1.92 18.10
N ASN A 90 -39.82 2.76 17.37
CA ASN A 90 -39.96 4.18 17.67
C ASN A 90 -40.96 4.42 18.83
N ILE A 91 -40.59 5.21 19.84
CA ILE A 91 -41.54 5.67 20.86
C ILE A 91 -42.27 6.89 20.28
N THR A 92 -43.60 6.81 20.19
CA THR A 92 -44.39 8.00 19.79
C THR A 92 -44.20 9.10 20.84
N PRO A 93 -43.56 10.24 20.48
CA PRO A 93 -43.44 10.81 19.14
C PRO A 93 -42.00 10.81 18.57
N GLY A 94 -41.61 9.83 17.74
CA GLY A 94 -40.43 9.96 16.88
C GLY A 94 -39.07 9.78 17.57
N ILE A 95 -39.06 9.34 18.83
CA ILE A 95 -37.84 9.24 19.66
C ILE A 95 -37.22 7.84 19.48
N PRO A 96 -35.93 7.74 19.14
CA PRO A 96 -35.25 6.46 19.05
C PRO A 96 -35.19 5.75 20.40
N ASN A 97 -35.15 4.42 20.34
CA ASN A 97 -34.93 3.59 21.51
C ASN A 97 -33.52 3.00 21.43
N PRO A 98 -32.57 3.43 22.28
CA PRO A 98 -31.22 2.90 22.24
C PRO A 98 -31.20 1.42 22.58
N ASP A 99 -30.35 0.66 21.88
CA ASP A 99 -29.98 -0.65 22.36
C ASP A 99 -29.03 -0.51 23.55
N THR A 100 -29.56 -0.81 24.72
CA THR A 100 -28.82 -0.86 25.99
C THR A 100 -28.58 -2.30 26.43
N GLN A 101 -29.03 -3.29 25.64
CA GLN A 101 -28.94 -4.69 25.99
C GLN A 101 -27.65 -5.29 25.48
N ARG A 102 -26.81 -5.71 26.42
CA ARG A 102 -25.62 -6.48 26.12
C ARG A 102 -25.97 -7.95 25.87
N PRO A 103 -25.23 -8.63 24.99
CA PRO A 103 -25.36 -10.07 24.79
C PRO A 103 -24.72 -10.83 25.96
N LEU A 104 -25.16 -10.62 27.20
CA LEU A 104 -24.56 -11.15 28.42
C LEU A 104 -24.65 -12.69 28.49
N LEU A 105 -23.58 -13.33 28.98
CA LEU A 105 -23.62 -14.74 29.37
C LEU A 105 -24.51 -14.94 30.61
N PRO A 106 -25.04 -16.15 30.86
CA PRO A 106 -25.84 -16.40 32.06
C PRO A 106 -25.10 -16.04 33.36
N GLY A 107 -25.57 -14.99 34.03
CA GLY A 107 -25.01 -14.51 35.30
C GLY A 107 -23.92 -13.44 35.18
N GLU A 108 -23.55 -13.04 33.96
CA GLU A 108 -22.66 -11.90 33.70
C GLU A 108 -23.41 -10.57 33.96
N THR A 109 -22.74 -9.60 34.57
CA THR A 109 -23.20 -8.21 34.70
C THR A 109 -22.55 -7.34 33.61
N ASP A 110 -23.12 -6.18 33.31
CA ASP A 110 -22.51 -5.22 32.36
C ASP A 110 -21.07 -4.87 32.75
N GLU A 111 -20.81 -4.65 34.04
CA GLU A 111 -19.46 -4.37 34.56
C GLU A 111 -18.50 -5.54 34.27
N SER A 112 -18.91 -6.78 34.56
CA SER A 112 -18.07 -7.95 34.28
C SER A 112 -17.91 -8.24 32.79
N PHE A 113 -18.91 -7.87 31.97
CA PHE A 113 -18.85 -7.99 30.53
C PHE A 113 -17.86 -7.01 29.93
N ILE A 114 -17.98 -5.72 30.28
CA ILE A 114 -17.09 -4.66 29.79
C ILE A 114 -15.65 -4.97 30.20
N ALA A 115 -15.43 -5.34 31.47
CA ALA A 115 -14.10 -5.74 31.93
C ALA A 115 -13.54 -6.92 31.13
N ARG A 116 -14.38 -7.90 30.76
CA ARG A 116 -13.96 -9.05 29.95
C ARG A 116 -13.66 -8.64 28.51
N GLU A 117 -14.49 -7.81 27.87
CA GLU A 117 -14.25 -7.40 26.48
C GLU A 117 -13.01 -6.51 26.35
N ILE A 118 -12.70 -5.66 27.34
CA ILE A 118 -11.44 -4.89 27.40
C ILE A 118 -10.24 -5.81 27.63
N ASN A 119 -10.38 -6.82 28.50
CA ASN A 119 -9.30 -7.77 28.77
C ASN A 119 -9.03 -8.69 27.58
N GLU A 120 -10.09 -9.07 26.87
CA GLU A 120 -10.02 -10.08 25.82
C GLU A 120 -9.77 -9.51 24.42
N ASN A 121 -9.80 -8.19 24.24
CA ASN A 121 -9.53 -7.56 22.95
C ASN A 121 -8.59 -6.37 23.12
N PRO A 122 -7.57 -6.23 22.26
CA PRO A 122 -6.78 -5.03 22.17
C PRO A 122 -7.65 -3.84 21.73
N THR A 123 -7.25 -2.64 22.12
CA THR A 123 -7.75 -1.39 21.58
C THR A 123 -7.11 -1.09 20.22
N LEU A 124 -7.59 -0.07 19.50
CA LEU A 124 -6.94 0.38 18.26
C LEU A 124 -5.50 0.81 18.51
N GLN A 125 -5.24 1.48 19.63
CA GLN A 125 -3.90 1.87 20.05
C GLN A 125 -2.98 0.66 20.24
N ASP A 126 -3.43 -0.37 20.96
CA ASP A 126 -2.62 -1.58 21.19
C ASP A 126 -2.25 -2.27 19.86
N LEU A 127 -3.18 -2.29 18.89
CA LEU A 127 -2.93 -2.82 17.55
C LEU A 127 -1.92 -1.98 16.78
N THR A 128 -2.02 -0.65 16.86
CA THR A 128 -1.07 0.27 16.24
C THR A 128 0.34 0.09 16.79
N GLU A 129 0.50 0.05 18.11
CA GLU A 129 1.80 -0.13 18.76
C GLU A 129 2.42 -1.49 18.40
N ALA A 130 1.63 -2.56 18.38
CA ALA A 130 2.11 -3.89 17.98
C ALA A 130 2.50 -3.96 16.50
N ALA A 131 1.74 -3.32 15.61
CA ALA A 131 2.08 -3.26 14.19
C ALA A 131 3.38 -2.50 13.96
N LEU A 132 3.57 -1.36 14.63
CA LEU A 132 4.81 -0.59 14.60
C LEU A 132 6.00 -1.43 15.11
N ASP A 133 5.86 -2.15 16.23
CA ASP A 133 6.95 -2.97 16.75
C ASP A 133 7.40 -4.08 15.78
N VAL A 134 6.46 -4.73 15.08
CA VAL A 134 6.80 -5.73 14.05
C VAL A 134 7.44 -5.07 12.84
N LEU A 135 6.79 -4.07 12.27
CA LEU A 135 7.17 -3.49 10.97
C LEU A 135 8.46 -2.67 11.05
N ALA A 136 8.74 -2.02 12.19
CA ALA A 136 9.97 -1.27 12.43
C ALA A 136 11.25 -2.11 12.35
N LYS A 137 11.12 -3.44 12.43
CA LYS A 137 12.25 -4.36 12.31
C LYS A 137 12.65 -4.60 10.85
N ASP A 138 11.78 -4.29 9.89
CA ASP A 138 12.10 -4.40 8.47
C ASP A 138 13.14 -3.34 8.08
N LYS A 139 14.27 -3.81 7.54
CA LYS A 139 15.40 -2.95 7.17
C LYS A 139 15.13 -2.12 5.92
N ASP A 140 14.15 -2.52 5.11
CA ASP A 140 13.82 -1.88 3.83
C ASP A 140 12.74 -0.79 4.01
N GLY A 141 12.26 -0.57 5.24
CA GLY A 141 11.16 0.34 5.56
C GLY A 141 9.80 -0.37 5.56
N PHE A 142 8.73 0.38 5.81
CA PHE A 142 7.38 -0.19 5.83
C PHE A 142 6.31 0.84 5.50
N TRP A 143 5.13 0.31 5.15
CA TRP A 143 3.89 1.06 5.09
C TRP A 143 2.89 0.49 6.10
N LEU A 144 2.21 1.36 6.84
CA LEU A 144 1.20 0.99 7.83
C LEU A 144 -0.05 1.85 7.65
N MET A 145 -1.20 1.19 7.53
CA MET A 145 -2.52 1.82 7.60
C MET A 145 -3.20 1.46 8.92
N VAL A 146 -3.68 2.49 9.62
CA VAL A 146 -4.48 2.37 10.84
C VAL A 146 -5.85 2.97 10.55
N GLU A 147 -6.91 2.21 10.75
CA GLU A 147 -8.28 2.63 10.46
C GLU A 147 -9.14 2.65 11.72
N GLY A 148 -9.75 3.80 12.03
CA GLY A 148 -10.77 3.95 13.05
C GLY A 148 -12.19 3.71 12.51
N GLY A 149 -12.49 2.53 11.98
CA GLY A 149 -13.73 2.27 11.23
C GLY A 149 -15.04 2.55 11.99
N ASP A 150 -15.02 2.47 13.32
CA ASP A 150 -16.20 2.75 14.16
C ASP A 150 -16.61 4.23 14.18
N ILE A 151 -15.77 5.14 13.67
CA ILE A 151 -16.13 6.54 13.46
C ILE A 151 -17.28 6.65 12.45
N ASP A 152 -17.18 5.95 11.30
CA ASP A 152 -18.23 5.91 10.28
C ASP A 152 -19.51 5.27 10.84
N TRP A 153 -19.38 4.13 11.51
CA TRP A 153 -20.54 3.44 12.08
C TRP A 153 -21.25 4.28 13.16
N SER A 154 -20.50 4.98 14.02
CA SER A 154 -21.07 5.90 15.01
C SER A 154 -21.85 7.05 14.36
N ALA A 155 -21.36 7.54 13.21
CA ALA A 155 -22.03 8.55 12.41
C ALA A 155 -23.34 8.03 11.80
N HIS A 156 -23.35 6.83 11.20
CA HIS A 156 -24.58 6.20 10.70
C HIS A 156 -25.65 6.04 11.79
N ASP A 157 -25.24 5.81 13.04
CA ASP A 157 -26.18 5.63 14.16
C ASP A 157 -26.72 6.93 14.75
N ASN A 158 -26.15 8.09 14.40
CA ASN A 158 -26.33 9.34 15.15
C ASN A 158 -26.01 9.16 16.65
N ASN A 159 -24.92 8.44 16.95
CA ASN A 159 -24.46 8.22 18.31
C ASN A 159 -23.29 9.16 18.61
N MET A 160 -23.58 10.34 19.16
CA MET A 160 -22.56 11.37 19.39
C MET A 160 -21.56 10.95 20.48
N ASP A 161 -22.01 10.17 21.46
CA ASP A 161 -21.16 9.64 22.51
C ASP A 161 -20.10 8.70 21.95
N ASN A 162 -20.52 7.72 21.14
CA ASN A 162 -19.59 6.81 20.47
C ASN A 162 -18.80 7.50 19.35
N LEU A 163 -19.38 8.47 18.63
CA LEU A 163 -18.66 9.19 17.58
C LEU A 163 -17.47 9.97 18.16
N ILE A 164 -17.67 10.64 19.29
CA ILE A 164 -16.57 11.33 19.97
C ILE A 164 -15.58 10.32 20.55
N GLY A 165 -16.05 9.25 21.19
CA GLY A 165 -15.16 8.23 21.77
C GLY A 165 -14.29 7.49 20.72
N THR A 166 -14.89 7.06 19.61
CA THR A 166 -14.15 6.42 18.51
C THR A 166 -13.14 7.37 17.86
N MET A 167 -13.46 8.67 17.75
CA MET A 167 -12.49 9.70 17.36
C MET A 167 -11.34 9.83 18.39
N LEU A 168 -11.62 9.73 19.70
CA LEU A 168 -10.58 9.74 20.74
C LEU A 168 -9.69 8.48 20.67
N ASP A 169 -10.23 7.31 20.36
CA ASP A 169 -9.43 6.09 20.19
C ASP A 169 -8.55 6.14 18.94
N PHE A 170 -9.05 6.74 17.86
CA PHE A 170 -8.23 7.04 16.68
C PHE A 170 -7.13 8.07 16.99
N ASP A 171 -7.44 9.13 17.74
CA ASP A 171 -6.46 10.15 18.18
C ASP A 171 -5.32 9.54 19.02
N LYS A 172 -5.61 8.62 19.95
CA LYS A 172 -4.57 7.86 20.69
C LYS A 172 -3.66 7.05 19.77
N SER A 173 -4.23 6.47 18.71
CA SER A 173 -3.49 5.67 17.74
C SER A 173 -2.59 6.57 16.88
N VAL A 174 -3.10 7.73 16.43
CA VAL A 174 -2.30 8.78 15.77
C VAL A 174 -1.17 9.25 16.68
N GLN A 175 -1.43 9.50 17.96
CA GLN A 175 -0.39 9.89 18.93
C GLN A 175 0.68 8.81 19.07
N SER A 176 0.31 7.53 19.07
CA SER A 176 1.28 6.42 19.15
C SER A 176 2.19 6.38 17.92
N VAL A 177 1.66 6.67 16.73
CA VAL A 177 2.47 6.81 15.50
C VAL A 177 3.40 8.02 15.61
N MET A 178 2.90 9.17 16.08
CA MET A 178 3.73 10.37 16.26
C MET A 178 4.88 10.14 17.26
N ASP A 179 4.60 9.50 18.40
CA ASP A 179 5.61 9.15 19.40
C ASP A 179 6.65 8.19 18.80
N TRP A 180 6.20 7.17 18.06
CA TRP A 180 7.10 6.24 17.37
C TRP A 180 7.99 6.96 16.35
N ILE A 181 7.44 7.89 15.56
CA ILE A 181 8.22 8.70 14.61
C ILE A 181 9.30 9.50 15.34
N GLU A 182 8.96 10.17 16.45
CA GLU A 182 9.94 10.94 17.24
C GLU A 182 11.10 10.07 17.78
N GLU A 183 10.85 8.78 18.03
CA GLU A 183 11.83 7.82 18.52
C GLU A 183 12.63 7.12 17.41
N ASN A 184 12.15 7.14 16.16
CA ASN A 184 12.69 6.35 15.04
C ASN A 184 13.01 7.21 13.82
N GLY A 185 14.01 8.09 13.94
CA GLY A 185 14.49 8.92 12.82
C GLY A 185 13.78 10.28 12.69
N GLY A 186 12.63 10.46 13.35
CA GLY A 186 11.88 11.71 13.32
C GLY A 186 11.21 11.97 11.98
N TRP A 187 10.70 13.19 11.81
CA TRP A 187 10.01 13.62 10.61
C TRP A 187 10.90 13.75 9.36
N GLU A 188 12.22 13.58 9.50
CA GLU A 188 13.18 13.56 8.38
C GLU A 188 13.25 12.18 7.70
N GLU A 189 12.73 11.13 8.35
CA GLU A 189 12.77 9.75 7.83
C GLU A 189 11.36 9.13 7.67
N ASN A 190 10.31 9.82 8.10
CA ASN A 190 8.97 9.25 8.20
C ASN A 190 7.89 10.22 7.73
N LEU A 191 6.88 9.68 7.05
CA LEU A 191 5.66 10.37 6.61
C LEU A 191 4.44 9.91 7.43
N LEU A 192 3.66 10.85 7.94
CA LEU A 192 2.33 10.60 8.48
C LEU A 192 1.28 11.32 7.63
N VAL A 193 0.23 10.60 7.25
CA VAL A 193 -0.98 11.15 6.62
C VAL A 193 -2.19 10.74 7.45
N VAL A 194 -3.03 11.71 7.82
CA VAL A 194 -4.28 11.51 8.56
C VAL A 194 -5.43 12.13 7.76
N THR A 195 -6.39 11.30 7.37
CA THR A 195 -7.56 11.69 6.57
C THR A 195 -8.77 10.83 6.92
N ALA A 196 -9.92 11.14 6.32
CA ALA A 196 -11.06 10.23 6.20
C ALA A 196 -11.18 9.69 4.77
N ASP A 197 -11.94 8.62 4.60
CA ASP A 197 -12.33 8.07 3.31
C ASP A 197 -13.42 8.91 2.63
N HIS A 198 -14.38 9.43 3.40
CA HIS A 198 -15.46 10.31 2.92
C HIS A 198 -16.09 11.17 4.04
N ASP A 199 -16.85 12.19 3.65
CA ASP A 199 -17.62 13.05 4.58
C ASP A 199 -18.95 12.42 4.97
N HIS A 200 -19.50 12.90 6.09
CA HIS A 200 -20.83 12.58 6.59
C HIS A 200 -21.68 13.86 6.67
N TYR A 201 -22.98 13.81 6.36
CA TYR A 201 -23.83 15.02 6.37
C TYR A 201 -24.24 15.46 7.79
N LEU A 202 -23.27 15.60 8.69
CA LEU A 202 -23.44 16.12 10.04
C LEU A 202 -23.34 17.64 10.03
N THR A 203 -24.28 18.31 10.70
CA THR A 203 -24.19 19.75 10.99
C THR A 203 -24.17 19.98 12.49
N LEU A 204 -23.16 20.72 12.95
CA LEU A 204 -23.05 21.19 14.32
C LEU A 204 -23.46 22.66 14.42
N SER A 205 -24.32 22.98 15.38
CA SER A 205 -24.70 24.35 15.68
C SER A 205 -23.58 25.08 16.43
N PRO A 206 -23.52 26.42 16.38
CA PRO A 206 -22.54 27.18 17.15
C PRO A 206 -22.59 26.95 18.67
N ASP A 207 -23.73 26.50 19.21
CA ASP A 207 -23.91 26.21 20.63
C ASP A 207 -23.51 24.77 21.00
N PHE A 208 -23.23 23.89 20.03
CA PHE A 208 -22.87 22.49 20.26
C PHE A 208 -21.73 22.31 21.29
N PRO A 209 -20.59 23.04 21.23
CA PRO A 209 -19.53 22.87 22.22
C PRO A 209 -19.98 23.19 23.66
N LYS A 210 -20.90 24.15 23.81
CA LYS A 210 -21.46 24.51 25.11
C LYS A 210 -22.42 23.42 25.59
N LEU A 211 -23.30 22.93 24.72
CA LEU A 211 -24.26 21.87 25.04
C LEU A 211 -23.55 20.56 25.39
N LEU A 212 -22.52 20.19 24.64
CA LEU A 212 -21.65 19.04 24.95
C LEU A 212 -21.04 19.18 26.35
N ALA A 213 -20.52 20.35 26.70
CA ALA A 213 -19.90 20.59 27.99
C ALA A 213 -20.90 20.64 29.17
N THR A 214 -22.16 21.00 28.95
CA THR A 214 -23.17 21.13 30.02
C THR A 214 -24.05 19.91 30.19
N GLU A 215 -24.44 19.27 29.09
CA GLU A 215 -25.37 18.13 29.08
C GLU A 215 -24.63 16.79 28.97
N GLY A 216 -23.44 16.76 28.35
CA GLY A 216 -22.68 15.53 28.08
C GLY A 216 -23.13 14.80 26.81
N ALA A 217 -22.21 14.11 26.15
CA ALA A 217 -22.46 13.46 24.86
C ALA A 217 -23.51 12.34 24.95
N GLU A 218 -23.55 11.63 26.08
CA GLU A 218 -24.59 10.64 26.40
C GLU A 218 -25.99 11.29 26.30
N ALA A 219 -26.21 12.43 26.97
CA ALA A 219 -27.49 13.15 26.90
C ALA A 219 -27.79 13.68 25.50
N LEU A 220 -26.78 14.22 24.79
CA LEU A 220 -26.93 14.66 23.39
C LEU A 220 -27.35 13.49 22.47
N THR A 221 -27.00 12.26 22.83
CA THR A 221 -27.30 11.05 22.07
C THR A 221 -28.69 10.51 22.43
N TYR A 222 -28.92 10.24 23.71
CA TYR A 222 -30.03 9.41 24.18
C TYR A 222 -31.21 10.18 24.78
N GLU A 223 -31.04 11.44 25.18
CA GLU A 223 -32.07 12.20 25.92
C GLU A 223 -32.59 13.43 25.16
N LEU A 224 -31.73 14.10 24.40
CA LEU A 224 -32.02 15.38 23.73
C LEU A 224 -32.31 15.16 22.25
N HIS A 225 -33.58 15.13 21.86
CA HIS A 225 -34.00 14.65 20.54
C HIS A 225 -34.30 15.74 19.51
N THR A 226 -34.05 17.01 19.81
CA THR A 226 -34.18 18.13 18.86
C THR A 226 -32.82 18.73 18.49
N PRO A 227 -32.67 19.32 17.30
CA PRO A 227 -31.45 20.04 16.92
C PRO A 227 -31.14 21.22 17.85
N GLU A 228 -32.16 21.89 18.40
CA GLU A 228 -31.99 23.00 19.36
C GLU A 228 -31.40 22.52 20.69
N GLU A 229 -31.88 21.39 21.22
CA GLU A 229 -31.43 20.86 22.51
C GLU A 229 -30.07 20.16 22.41
N SER A 230 -29.84 19.42 21.33
CA SER A 230 -28.60 18.65 21.16
C SER A 230 -27.47 19.45 20.53
N GLY A 231 -27.82 20.41 19.67
CA GLY A 231 -26.86 21.21 18.93
C GLY A 231 -26.34 20.53 17.67
N GLN A 232 -26.89 19.39 17.26
CA GLN A 232 -26.54 18.72 16.01
C GLN A 232 -27.75 18.19 15.25
N TYR A 233 -27.59 18.00 13.94
CA TYR A 233 -28.56 17.32 13.10
C TYR A 233 -27.90 16.73 11.84
N TRP A 234 -28.60 15.79 11.22
CA TRP A 234 -28.15 15.08 10.03
C TRP A 234 -28.95 15.48 8.79
N GLY A 235 -28.26 15.67 7.67
CA GLY A 235 -28.87 16.03 6.39
C GLY A 235 -29.16 17.52 6.24
N SER A 236 -30.11 17.85 5.36
CA SER A 236 -30.36 19.25 4.94
C SER A 236 -31.43 20.00 5.72
N ASP A 237 -32.20 19.32 6.57
CA ASP A 237 -33.31 19.93 7.32
C ASP A 237 -32.88 20.25 8.76
N PRO A 238 -32.68 21.53 9.12
CA PRO A 238 -32.20 21.93 10.44
C PRO A 238 -33.23 21.69 11.57
N GLU A 239 -34.46 21.29 11.24
CA GLU A 239 -35.50 20.97 12.22
C GLU A 239 -35.57 19.46 12.53
N VAL A 240 -34.80 18.63 11.81
CA VAL A 240 -34.83 17.16 11.92
C VAL A 240 -33.48 16.64 12.41
N LYS A 241 -33.40 16.28 13.71
CA LYS A 241 -32.17 15.70 14.28
C LYS A 241 -31.75 14.41 13.56
N TYR A 242 -32.72 13.52 13.36
CA TYR A 242 -32.54 12.20 12.76
C TYR A 242 -32.86 12.22 11.26
N GLY A 243 -31.98 12.83 10.46
CA GLY A 243 -32.02 12.81 8.99
C GLY A 243 -31.11 11.73 8.41
N TRP A 244 -30.75 11.82 7.13
CA TRP A 244 -29.84 10.84 6.51
C TRP A 244 -28.41 10.99 7.09
N GLY A 245 -28.01 10.05 7.95
CA GLY A 245 -26.62 9.79 8.34
C GLY A 245 -25.83 9.17 7.19
N SER A 246 -25.92 9.77 6.01
CA SER A 246 -25.35 9.23 4.78
C SER A 246 -24.05 9.93 4.44
N HIS A 247 -23.20 9.15 3.78
CA HIS A 247 -21.99 9.65 3.14
C HIS A 247 -22.30 10.82 2.21
N THR A 248 -21.38 11.76 2.15
CA THR A 248 -21.39 12.83 1.17
C THR A 248 -20.07 12.84 0.40
N ASN A 249 -20.08 13.51 -0.75
CA ASN A 249 -18.90 13.71 -1.57
C ASN A 249 -18.23 15.07 -1.31
N ARG A 250 -18.45 15.67 -0.14
CA ARG A 250 -17.67 16.84 0.25
C ARG A 250 -16.23 16.40 0.46
N PRO A 251 -15.25 17.16 -0.04
CA PRO A 251 -13.86 16.89 0.26
C PRO A 251 -13.64 16.90 1.78
N VAL A 252 -12.85 15.94 2.25
CA VAL A 252 -12.44 15.83 3.64
C VAL A 252 -11.03 16.41 3.82
N PRO A 253 -10.68 16.91 5.02
CA PRO A 253 -9.33 17.37 5.29
C PRO A 253 -8.32 16.23 5.19
N VAL A 254 -7.16 16.54 4.60
CA VAL A 254 -5.98 15.68 4.59
C VAL A 254 -4.90 16.42 5.36
N TYR A 255 -4.48 15.86 6.49
CA TYR A 255 -3.37 16.37 7.29
C TYR A 255 -2.16 15.49 7.03
N TYR A 256 -0.99 16.10 6.81
CA TYR A 256 0.22 15.35 6.55
C TYR A 256 1.45 16.09 7.07
N GLN A 257 2.49 15.33 7.43
CA GLN A 257 3.76 15.84 7.90
C GLN A 257 4.85 14.78 7.71
N GLY A 258 6.04 15.20 7.31
CA GLY A 258 7.22 14.34 7.23
C GLY A 258 7.90 14.37 5.87
N GLU A 259 8.94 13.57 5.74
CA GLU A 259 9.66 13.34 4.47
C GLU A 259 8.73 12.75 3.41
N GLY A 260 8.85 13.14 2.15
CA GLY A 260 7.95 12.72 1.07
C GLY A 260 6.68 13.56 0.94
N SER A 261 6.39 14.47 1.89
CA SER A 261 5.18 15.31 1.84
C SER A 261 5.18 16.34 0.70
N GLU A 262 6.34 16.69 0.19
CA GLU A 262 6.54 17.56 -0.97
C GLU A 262 5.90 17.00 -2.25
N VAL A 263 5.83 15.67 -2.39
CA VAL A 263 5.09 15.02 -3.47
C VAL A 263 3.62 15.40 -3.38
N LEU A 264 3.02 15.28 -2.19
CA LEU A 264 1.62 15.65 -1.98
C LEU A 264 1.38 17.15 -2.17
N ASP A 265 2.31 18.01 -1.72
CA ASP A 265 2.28 19.46 -1.95
C ASP A 265 2.23 19.80 -3.45
N SER A 266 3.02 19.08 -4.26
CA SER A 266 3.08 19.29 -5.72
C SER A 266 1.75 18.94 -6.41
N LEU A 267 0.96 18.04 -5.83
CA LEU A 267 -0.31 17.55 -6.37
C LEU A 267 -1.53 18.35 -5.88
N VAL A 268 -1.33 19.35 -5.01
CA VAL A 268 -2.43 20.16 -4.47
C VAL A 268 -3.14 20.94 -5.59
N GLY A 269 -4.40 20.58 -5.83
CA GLY A 269 -5.24 21.19 -6.85
C GLY A 269 -5.04 20.67 -8.26
N GLU A 270 -4.16 19.70 -8.45
CA GLU A 270 -3.94 19.03 -9.72
C GLU A 270 -5.06 18.03 -10.02
N GLY A 271 -5.28 17.79 -11.32
CA GLY A 271 -6.18 16.74 -11.80
C GLY A 271 -5.43 15.42 -11.97
N TYR A 272 -6.16 14.34 -12.19
CA TYR A 272 -5.58 13.02 -12.42
C TYR A 272 -6.41 12.21 -13.39
N ASN A 273 -5.79 11.21 -14.00
CA ASN A 273 -6.48 10.21 -14.81
C ASN A 273 -6.87 9.01 -13.94
N SER A 274 -8.12 8.58 -14.01
CA SER A 274 -8.58 7.38 -13.31
C SER A 274 -9.59 6.61 -14.16
N TYR A 275 -9.34 5.32 -14.39
CA TYR A 275 -10.20 4.45 -15.20
C TYR A 275 -10.55 5.01 -16.60
N GLY A 276 -9.59 5.70 -17.24
CA GLY A 276 -9.79 6.32 -18.56
C GLY A 276 -10.57 7.64 -18.56
N PHE A 277 -10.80 8.24 -17.38
CA PHE A 277 -11.42 9.55 -17.23
C PHE A 277 -10.41 10.57 -16.71
N GLU A 278 -10.38 11.74 -17.35
CA GLU A 278 -9.66 12.92 -16.84
C GLU A 278 -10.51 13.58 -15.75
N ILE A 279 -10.04 13.51 -14.50
CA ILE A 279 -10.71 14.10 -13.34
C ILE A 279 -10.05 15.45 -13.05
N PRO A 280 -10.79 16.57 -13.14
CA PRO A 280 -10.23 17.88 -12.91
C PRO A 280 -9.90 18.09 -11.43
N GLY A 281 -8.77 18.73 -11.16
CA GLY A 281 -8.34 19.08 -9.82
C GLY A 281 -9.22 20.12 -9.14
N LEU A 282 -9.22 20.10 -7.81
CA LEU A 282 -9.93 21.04 -6.95
C LEU A 282 -8.94 21.94 -6.21
N PRO A 283 -8.96 23.27 -6.39
CA PRO A 283 -8.00 24.17 -5.76
C PRO A 283 -7.88 23.95 -4.24
N ASN A 284 -6.64 23.83 -3.76
CA ASN A 284 -6.30 23.55 -2.35
C ASN A 284 -6.79 22.19 -1.81
N HIS A 285 -7.05 21.22 -2.67
CA HIS A 285 -7.43 19.86 -2.26
C HIS A 285 -6.53 18.84 -2.94
N VAL A 286 -6.42 17.68 -2.28
CA VAL A 286 -5.84 16.47 -2.83
C VAL A 286 -6.90 15.37 -2.80
N ASP A 287 -6.69 14.33 -3.60
CA ASP A 287 -7.59 13.17 -3.69
C ASP A 287 -6.89 11.91 -3.14
N GLN A 288 -7.63 10.83 -2.91
CA GLN A 288 -7.07 9.54 -2.50
C GLN A 288 -6.02 9.04 -3.51
N THR A 289 -6.18 9.38 -4.79
CA THR A 289 -5.16 9.08 -5.82
C THR A 289 -3.84 9.78 -5.51
N HIS A 290 -3.85 11.06 -5.14
CA HIS A 290 -2.63 11.80 -4.78
C HIS A 290 -1.99 11.25 -3.50
N ILE A 291 -2.81 10.84 -2.52
CA ILE A 291 -2.33 10.20 -1.29
C ILE A 291 -1.62 8.88 -1.63
N PHE A 292 -2.22 8.05 -2.48
CA PHE A 292 -1.58 6.81 -2.95
C PHE A 292 -0.25 7.08 -3.65
N GLN A 293 -0.20 8.07 -4.55
CA GLN A 293 1.02 8.44 -5.27
C GLN A 293 2.13 8.88 -4.30
N THR A 294 1.77 9.67 -3.29
CA THR A 294 2.71 10.10 -2.24
C THR A 294 3.19 8.91 -1.40
N MET A 295 2.29 8.00 -1.02
CA MET A 295 2.66 6.80 -0.27
C MET A 295 3.56 5.87 -1.07
N ALA A 296 3.30 5.71 -2.37
CA ALA A 296 4.16 4.94 -3.26
C ALA A 296 5.55 5.57 -3.32
N ALA A 297 5.62 6.88 -3.58
CA ALA A 297 6.87 7.62 -3.66
C ALA A 297 7.71 7.51 -2.36
N ALA A 298 7.07 7.62 -1.20
CA ALA A 298 7.73 7.50 0.10
C ALA A 298 8.33 6.10 0.36
N VAL A 299 7.69 5.04 -0.12
CA VAL A 299 8.20 3.66 0.04
C VAL A 299 9.25 3.32 -1.02
N THR A 300 9.14 3.89 -2.22
CA THR A 300 10.12 3.69 -3.29
C THR A 300 11.34 4.61 -3.20
N GLY A 301 11.30 5.62 -2.32
CA GLY A 301 12.37 6.60 -2.17
C GLY A 301 12.50 7.53 -3.37
N THR A 302 11.39 7.90 -4.00
CA THR A 302 11.36 8.77 -5.19
C THR A 302 10.93 10.19 -4.82
N ASP A 303 11.69 11.17 -5.29
CA ASP A 303 11.52 12.61 -5.11
C ASP A 303 10.45 13.20 -6.05
N ASN A 304 10.19 12.56 -7.19
CA ASN A 304 9.21 13.01 -8.18
C ASN A 304 8.27 11.87 -8.59
N TYR A 305 7.00 12.18 -8.80
CA TYR A 305 6.03 11.23 -9.29
C TYR A 305 5.36 11.78 -10.56
N ILE A 306 5.59 11.12 -11.70
CA ILE A 306 5.00 11.46 -12.99
C ILE A 306 4.04 10.35 -13.40
N ASN A 307 2.78 10.70 -13.68
CA ASN A 307 1.78 9.75 -14.17
C ASN A 307 1.10 10.27 -15.42
N GLY A 308 1.24 9.51 -16.50
CA GLY A 308 0.77 9.84 -17.83
C GLY A 308 -0.70 9.57 -18.07
N SER A 309 -1.04 9.36 -19.34
CA SER A 309 -2.39 9.09 -19.80
C SER A 309 -2.40 7.92 -20.78
N GLN A 310 -3.51 7.72 -21.47
CA GLN A 310 -3.65 6.65 -22.46
C GLN A 310 -3.20 7.13 -23.87
N ASN A 311 -2.38 8.16 -23.96
CA ASN A 311 -1.99 8.80 -25.22
C ASN A 311 -0.46 8.88 -25.33
N ALA A 312 0.06 8.97 -26.54
CA ALA A 312 1.50 9.14 -26.71
C ALA A 312 2.00 10.46 -26.11
N GLU A 313 2.92 10.36 -25.16
CA GLU A 313 3.44 11.43 -24.32
C GLU A 313 4.98 11.45 -24.30
N THR A 314 5.55 12.48 -23.68
CA THR A 314 7.00 12.58 -23.47
C THR A 314 7.24 13.07 -22.07
N PHE A 315 7.85 12.21 -21.26
CA PHE A 315 8.21 12.49 -19.88
C PHE A 315 9.71 12.69 -19.75
N VAL A 316 10.06 13.66 -18.94
CA VAL A 316 11.43 13.92 -18.52
C VAL A 316 11.35 14.13 -17.02
N GLY A 317 12.04 13.28 -16.28
CA GLY A 317 12.22 13.38 -14.85
C GLY A 317 13.00 14.63 -14.43
N GLU A 318 13.34 14.71 -13.16
CA GLU A 318 14.13 15.79 -12.59
C GLU A 318 15.51 15.29 -12.17
N ALA A 319 16.11 15.87 -11.13
CA ALA A 319 17.28 15.26 -10.52
C ALA A 319 16.85 14.72 -9.16
N GLY A 320 17.35 13.56 -8.78
CA GLY A 320 16.76 12.75 -7.72
C GLY A 320 16.14 11.49 -8.31
N ASN A 321 15.63 10.64 -7.42
CA ASN A 321 14.99 9.39 -7.81
C ASN A 321 13.55 9.67 -8.27
N ASP A 322 13.13 9.19 -9.43
CA ASP A 322 11.81 9.50 -9.98
C ASP A 322 10.95 8.24 -10.13
N LEU A 323 9.64 8.35 -9.87
CA LEU A 323 8.66 7.32 -10.24
C LEU A 323 7.85 7.81 -11.44
N ILE A 324 8.08 7.23 -12.61
CA ILE A 324 7.42 7.61 -13.87
C ILE A 324 6.55 6.45 -14.36
N ILE A 325 5.25 6.71 -14.52
CA ILE A 325 4.27 5.75 -15.05
C ILE A 325 3.64 6.35 -16.31
N ALA A 326 4.04 5.90 -17.49
CA ALA A 326 3.62 6.49 -18.77
C ALA A 326 2.22 6.03 -19.22
N LEU A 327 1.84 4.79 -18.87
CA LEU A 327 0.54 4.13 -19.05
C LEU A 327 0.26 3.56 -20.45
N GLY A 328 0.01 4.35 -21.49
CA GLY A 328 -0.33 3.73 -22.77
C GLY A 328 -0.28 4.61 -24.01
N ASP A 329 -0.32 3.94 -25.17
CA ASP A 329 0.23 4.42 -26.45
C ASP A 329 1.77 4.52 -26.40
N ASN A 330 2.40 5.00 -27.47
CA ASN A 330 3.86 4.95 -27.61
C ASN A 330 4.51 6.18 -26.94
N ASP A 331 5.16 5.95 -25.81
CA ASP A 331 5.73 6.99 -24.97
C ASP A 331 7.25 7.16 -25.15
N THR A 332 7.75 8.30 -24.67
CA THR A 332 9.19 8.54 -24.56
C THR A 332 9.51 9.07 -23.17
N VAL A 333 10.30 8.32 -22.41
CA VAL A 333 10.65 8.63 -21.02
C VAL A 333 12.15 8.75 -20.85
N ALA A 334 12.58 9.70 -20.03
CA ALA A 334 13.93 9.81 -19.49
C ALA A 334 13.84 10.18 -18.00
N GLY A 335 14.39 9.38 -17.09
CA GLY A 335 14.41 9.65 -15.64
C GLY A 335 15.42 10.75 -15.26
N LEU A 336 16.56 10.77 -15.94
CA LEU A 336 17.67 11.73 -15.87
C LEU A 336 18.77 11.40 -14.88
N ALA A 337 18.57 11.54 -13.57
CA ALA A 337 19.68 11.57 -12.63
C ALA A 337 19.24 11.12 -11.25
N GLY A 338 19.36 9.85 -10.94
CA GLY A 338 18.91 9.27 -9.68
C GLY A 338 18.58 7.81 -9.90
N ASP A 339 18.21 7.10 -8.84
CA ASP A 339 17.74 5.72 -8.95
C ASP A 339 16.24 5.76 -9.32
N ASP A 340 15.94 5.74 -10.62
CA ASP A 340 14.61 5.98 -11.17
C ASP A 340 13.81 4.67 -11.33
N GLN A 341 12.48 4.76 -11.17
CA GLN A 341 11.53 3.70 -11.47
C GLN A 341 10.63 4.11 -12.63
N ILE A 342 10.72 3.42 -13.75
CA ILE A 342 10.02 3.77 -14.98
C ILE A 342 9.12 2.61 -15.43
N TYR A 343 7.86 2.91 -15.69
CA TYR A 343 6.87 1.98 -16.24
C TYR A 343 6.34 2.54 -17.56
N GLY A 344 6.64 1.90 -18.69
CA GLY A 344 6.15 2.28 -20.03
C GLY A 344 4.66 2.04 -20.18
N GLY A 345 4.23 0.79 -19.99
CA GLY A 345 2.82 0.42 -20.06
C GLY A 345 2.46 -0.14 -21.43
N ASP A 346 1.31 0.24 -22.01
CA ASP A 346 0.86 -0.30 -23.29
C ASP A 346 1.42 0.51 -24.48
N GLY A 347 2.43 0.06 -25.20
CA GLY A 347 3.02 0.89 -26.26
C GLY A 347 4.22 0.26 -26.94
N ASN A 348 4.80 0.95 -27.91
CA ASN A 348 6.19 0.67 -28.30
C ASN A 348 6.99 1.86 -27.81
N ASP A 349 7.47 1.74 -26.59
CA ASP A 349 7.98 2.83 -25.79
C ASP A 349 9.48 3.02 -26.00
N VAL A 350 9.94 4.21 -25.67
CA VAL A 350 11.36 4.54 -25.59
C VAL A 350 11.66 4.99 -24.17
N LEU A 351 12.20 4.07 -23.38
CA LEU A 351 12.44 4.26 -21.95
C LEU A 351 13.94 4.37 -21.67
N ARG A 352 14.33 5.34 -20.86
CA ARG A 352 15.72 5.53 -20.43
C ARG A 352 15.78 5.92 -18.98
N GLY A 353 16.69 5.28 -18.25
CA GLY A 353 17.03 5.65 -16.88
C GLY A 353 17.53 7.08 -16.83
N ASP A 354 18.68 7.34 -17.47
CA ASP A 354 19.25 8.70 -17.51
C ASP A 354 18.90 9.56 -18.77
N GLU A 355 19.70 10.63 -18.97
CA GLU A 355 19.58 11.64 -20.01
C GLU A 355 19.26 11.12 -21.43
N ASN A 356 18.43 11.90 -22.13
CA ASN A 356 17.93 11.59 -23.47
C ASN A 356 18.98 11.75 -24.61
N GLU A 357 20.23 12.10 -24.32
CA GLU A 357 21.30 12.11 -25.32
C GLU A 357 22.22 10.90 -25.14
N ARG A 358 22.48 10.16 -26.23
CA ARG A 358 23.54 9.13 -26.30
C ARG A 358 24.89 9.83 -26.22
N SER A 359 25.24 10.36 -25.06
CA SER A 359 26.45 11.13 -24.81
C SER A 359 27.53 10.20 -24.26
N PRO A 360 28.58 9.88 -25.05
CA PRO A 360 29.72 9.14 -24.54
C PRO A 360 30.53 10.06 -23.63
N GLY A 361 30.25 9.98 -22.32
CA GLY A 361 31.07 10.54 -21.26
C GLY A 361 30.41 11.63 -20.43
N GLY A 362 29.86 11.23 -19.28
CA GLY A 362 29.72 12.08 -18.08
C GLY A 362 28.33 12.03 -17.42
N GLN A 363 28.13 11.01 -16.57
CA GLN A 363 27.09 10.85 -15.53
C GLN A 363 26.54 12.17 -14.92
N PRO A 364 25.30 12.17 -14.42
CA PRO A 364 24.85 11.37 -13.28
C PRO A 364 24.36 10.00 -13.73
N GLY A 365 24.56 9.00 -12.89
CA GLY A 365 23.95 7.69 -13.03
C GLY A 365 23.26 7.35 -11.72
N GLY A 366 22.33 6.42 -11.79
CA GLY A 366 21.65 5.79 -10.66
C GLY A 366 21.30 4.35 -11.02
N ASP A 367 21.02 3.55 -10.01
CA ASP A 367 20.64 2.16 -10.19
C ASP A 367 19.14 2.12 -10.54
N ASP A 368 18.82 2.17 -11.84
CA ASP A 368 17.46 2.34 -12.35
C ASP A 368 16.68 1.03 -12.42
N MET A 369 15.35 1.12 -12.36
CA MET A 369 14.45 0.01 -12.60
C MET A 369 13.38 0.35 -13.62
N ILE A 370 13.43 -0.32 -14.78
CA ILE A 370 12.61 0.02 -15.94
C ILE A 370 11.82 -1.20 -16.40
N TYR A 371 10.50 -1.02 -16.56
CA TYR A 371 9.55 -1.98 -17.09
C TYR A 371 8.96 -1.45 -18.40
N GLY A 372 9.15 -2.20 -19.50
CA GLY A 372 8.61 -1.91 -20.83
C GLY A 372 7.09 -1.92 -20.84
N GLY A 373 6.52 -3.05 -20.42
CA GLY A 373 5.08 -3.27 -20.40
C GLY A 373 4.62 -4.14 -21.57
N THR A 374 3.71 -3.66 -22.41
CA THR A 374 3.24 -4.42 -23.57
C THR A 374 3.57 -3.72 -24.87
N GLY A 375 4.09 -4.46 -25.85
CA GLY A 375 4.52 -3.97 -27.16
C GLY A 375 6.05 -3.97 -27.28
N ASN A 376 6.59 -3.45 -28.38
CA ASN A 376 8.00 -3.66 -28.72
C ASN A 376 8.84 -2.44 -28.31
N ASP A 377 9.45 -2.54 -27.14
CA ASP A 377 10.06 -1.42 -26.44
C ASP A 377 11.54 -1.25 -26.74
N ARG A 378 12.02 -0.04 -26.43
CA ARG A 378 13.44 0.33 -26.47
C ARG A 378 13.86 0.86 -25.11
N ILE A 379 14.60 0.04 -24.38
CA ILE A 379 14.97 0.29 -23.00
C ILE A 379 16.49 0.49 -22.89
N GLY A 380 16.92 1.56 -22.23
CA GLY A 380 18.34 1.81 -21.96
C GLY A 380 18.57 2.22 -20.51
N GLY A 381 19.37 1.44 -19.77
CA GLY A 381 19.76 1.73 -18.39
C GLY A 381 20.54 3.03 -18.27
N LYS A 382 21.67 3.09 -19.00
CA LYS A 382 22.62 4.22 -19.10
C LYS A 382 23.76 4.09 -18.12
N GLY A 383 23.71 4.68 -16.93
CA GLY A 383 24.83 4.58 -15.99
C GLY A 383 24.35 4.17 -14.63
N GLY A 384 24.90 3.09 -14.08
CA GLY A 384 24.39 2.52 -12.84
C GLY A 384 24.26 1.01 -12.98
N ASN A 385 23.81 0.34 -11.93
CA ASN A 385 23.52 -1.10 -11.98
C ASN A 385 22.02 -1.26 -12.13
N ASP A 386 21.57 -1.39 -13.37
CA ASP A 386 20.18 -1.24 -13.72
C ASP A 386 19.43 -2.56 -13.72
N LYS A 387 18.11 -2.51 -13.54
CA LYS A 387 17.20 -3.64 -13.70
C LYS A 387 16.21 -3.33 -14.81
N LEU A 388 16.39 -3.99 -15.93
CA LEU A 388 15.69 -3.70 -17.18
C LEU A 388 14.83 -4.89 -17.59
N TYR A 389 13.52 -4.67 -17.66
CA TYR A 389 12.51 -5.67 -18.01
C TYR A 389 11.77 -5.22 -19.27
N GLY A 390 11.83 -6.01 -20.34
CA GLY A 390 11.06 -5.76 -21.57
C GLY A 390 9.58 -6.08 -21.41
N ASP A 391 9.27 -7.10 -20.61
CA ASP A 391 7.92 -7.63 -20.39
C ASP A 391 7.33 -8.29 -21.66
N ASP A 392 6.20 -7.84 -22.21
CA ASP A 392 5.53 -8.49 -23.34
C ASP A 392 5.90 -7.80 -24.67
N GLY A 393 6.69 -8.41 -25.54
CA GLY A 393 7.06 -7.79 -26.82
C GLY A 393 8.28 -8.38 -27.49
N ASP A 394 8.63 -7.90 -28.69
CA ASP A 394 9.99 -8.13 -29.22
C ASP A 394 10.83 -6.87 -28.94
N ASP A 395 11.58 -6.88 -27.83
CA ASP A 395 12.20 -5.70 -27.22
C ASP A 395 13.67 -5.50 -27.58
N GLN A 396 14.15 -4.28 -27.37
CA GLN A 396 15.56 -3.91 -27.49
C GLN A 396 16.03 -3.30 -26.18
N ILE A 397 16.91 -4.00 -25.47
CA ILE A 397 17.39 -3.61 -24.14
C ILE A 397 18.90 -3.41 -24.18
N TRP A 398 19.35 -2.27 -23.65
CA TRP A 398 20.75 -1.89 -23.46
C TRP A 398 21.00 -1.60 -21.98
N GLY A 399 21.90 -2.35 -21.33
CA GLY A 399 22.36 -2.05 -19.97
C GLY A 399 23.15 -0.75 -19.92
N ASP A 400 24.13 -0.63 -20.82
CA ASP A 400 25.12 0.44 -20.94
C ASP A 400 26.25 0.35 -19.90
N ASP A 401 26.42 1.30 -18.98
CA ASP A 401 27.57 1.35 -18.05
C ASP A 401 27.17 0.82 -16.65
N GLY A 402 27.55 -0.40 -16.28
CA GLY A 402 27.48 -0.91 -14.90
C GLY A 402 27.15 -2.39 -14.84
N ASP A 403 26.89 -2.95 -13.65
CA ASP A 403 26.55 -4.38 -13.51
C ASP A 403 25.03 -4.60 -13.64
N ASP A 404 24.53 -4.81 -14.85
CA ASP A 404 23.10 -4.74 -15.13
C ASP A 404 22.38 -6.09 -15.05
N LEU A 405 21.08 -6.06 -14.78
CA LEU A 405 20.16 -7.19 -14.91
C LEU A 405 19.18 -6.94 -16.05
N LEU A 406 19.25 -7.76 -17.09
CA LEU A 406 18.40 -7.64 -18.29
C LEU A 406 17.50 -8.87 -18.40
N HIS A 407 16.19 -8.64 -18.46
CA HIS A 407 15.19 -9.67 -18.74
C HIS A 407 14.31 -9.22 -19.91
N GLY A 408 14.40 -9.92 -21.05
CA GLY A 408 13.57 -9.63 -22.23
C GLY A 408 12.08 -9.82 -21.93
N GLY A 409 11.72 -10.99 -21.39
CA GLY A 409 10.33 -11.33 -21.11
C GLY A 409 9.70 -12.11 -22.27
N PHE A 410 8.42 -11.92 -22.52
CA PHE A 410 7.70 -12.63 -23.58
C PHE A 410 7.96 -12.03 -24.96
N GLY A 411 8.85 -12.65 -25.73
CA GLY A 411 8.97 -12.47 -27.17
C GLY A 411 10.36 -12.88 -27.65
N ASN A 412 10.86 -12.24 -28.70
CA ASN A 412 12.22 -12.52 -29.19
C ASN A 412 13.06 -11.26 -29.07
N ASP A 413 13.71 -11.13 -27.93
CA ASP A 413 14.32 -9.88 -27.52
C ASP A 413 15.76 -9.76 -28.00
N THR A 414 16.24 -8.53 -28.06
CA THR A 414 17.66 -8.23 -28.30
C THR A 414 18.24 -7.57 -27.07
N LEU A 415 19.13 -8.28 -26.38
CA LEU A 415 19.75 -7.85 -25.15
C LEU A 415 21.23 -7.51 -25.41
N THR A 416 21.67 -6.36 -24.94
CA THR A 416 23.07 -5.90 -25.01
C THR A 416 23.45 -5.42 -23.62
N GLY A 417 24.49 -6.00 -23.03
CA GLY A 417 25.01 -5.57 -21.74
C GLY A 417 25.64 -4.20 -21.86
N ASP A 418 26.78 -4.14 -22.56
CA ASP A 418 27.58 -2.93 -22.78
C ASP A 418 27.46 -2.42 -24.24
N ASP A 419 26.96 -1.19 -24.46
CA ASP A 419 26.98 -0.57 -25.79
C ASP A 419 28.39 -0.03 -26.18
N PHE A 420 28.56 0.34 -27.45
CA PHE A 420 29.78 0.84 -28.11
C PHE A 420 30.52 2.02 -27.42
N SER A 421 30.06 2.54 -26.28
CA SER A 421 30.73 3.52 -25.42
C SER A 421 31.94 2.93 -24.66
N GLY A 422 32.02 1.61 -24.54
CA GLY A 422 33.03 0.96 -23.69
C GLY A 422 32.60 0.90 -22.23
N GLY A 423 31.30 0.61 -22.02
CA GLY A 423 30.76 0.15 -20.76
C GLY A 423 31.61 -0.98 -20.19
N GLN A 424 31.68 -1.00 -18.86
CA GLN A 424 32.38 -2.00 -18.09
C GLN A 424 31.37 -2.51 -17.07
N GLY A 425 30.87 -3.71 -17.29
CA GLY A 425 29.86 -4.33 -16.44
C GLY A 425 30.06 -5.81 -16.25
N ALA A 426 29.51 -6.38 -15.18
CA ALA A 426 29.33 -7.81 -15.01
C ALA A 426 27.84 -8.15 -15.07
N ASP A 427 27.31 -8.22 -16.28
CA ASP A 427 25.88 -8.25 -16.53
C ASP A 427 25.24 -9.60 -16.29
N THR A 428 23.94 -9.60 -16.03
CA THR A 428 23.12 -10.77 -15.80
C THR A 428 21.92 -10.77 -16.75
N PHE A 429 21.93 -11.69 -17.71
CA PHE A 429 20.82 -11.88 -18.65
C PHE A 429 19.90 -13.00 -18.14
N VAL A 430 18.63 -12.68 -17.88
CA VAL A 430 17.65 -13.61 -17.33
C VAL A 430 17.02 -14.45 -18.44
N LEU A 431 16.96 -15.77 -18.24
CA LEU A 431 16.33 -16.72 -19.14
C LEU A 431 15.20 -17.47 -18.41
N ALA A 432 14.01 -17.52 -19.02
CA ALA A 432 12.90 -18.36 -18.56
C ALA A 432 12.30 -19.23 -19.67
N LEU A 433 11.45 -20.19 -19.27
CA LEU A 433 10.71 -21.06 -20.18
C LEU A 433 9.40 -20.41 -20.63
N GLY A 434 9.07 -20.57 -21.90
CA GLY A 434 7.82 -20.10 -22.49
C GLY A 434 7.82 -18.62 -22.88
N GLU A 435 8.95 -17.94 -22.70
CA GLU A 435 9.14 -16.51 -22.93
C GLU A 435 9.56 -16.22 -24.38
N GLY A 436 10.34 -17.10 -25.00
CA GLY A 436 10.66 -17.00 -26.42
C GLY A 436 12.14 -17.20 -26.67
N THR A 437 12.70 -16.53 -27.69
CA THR A 437 14.11 -16.73 -28.08
C THR A 437 14.85 -15.40 -28.15
N ASP A 438 15.68 -15.17 -27.16
CA ASP A 438 16.44 -13.94 -27.06
C ASP A 438 17.75 -14.00 -27.83
N THR A 439 18.24 -12.84 -28.23
CA THR A 439 19.55 -12.65 -28.83
C THR A 439 20.39 -11.75 -27.93
N ILE A 440 21.41 -12.33 -27.30
CA ILE A 440 22.40 -11.61 -26.50
C ILE A 440 23.58 -11.27 -27.40
N THR A 441 23.92 -9.98 -27.52
CA THR A 441 24.77 -9.52 -28.63
C THR A 441 26.27 -9.44 -28.32
N ASP A 442 26.63 -9.34 -27.05
CA ASP A 442 27.96 -8.93 -26.58
C ASP A 442 28.52 -9.72 -25.38
N PHE A 443 27.77 -10.70 -24.87
CA PHE A 443 28.12 -11.56 -23.72
C PHE A 443 29.62 -11.87 -23.57
N GLU A 444 30.24 -11.41 -22.47
CA GLU A 444 31.64 -11.62 -22.11
C GLU A 444 31.83 -12.82 -21.16
N LEU A 445 32.56 -13.84 -21.66
CA LEU A 445 32.85 -15.05 -20.89
C LEU A 445 33.68 -14.76 -19.63
N GLY A 446 33.13 -15.13 -18.48
CA GLY A 446 33.80 -15.03 -17.17
C GLY A 446 33.64 -13.67 -16.49
N ILE A 447 32.89 -12.77 -17.12
CA ILE A 447 32.42 -11.51 -16.55
C ILE A 447 30.90 -11.63 -16.37
N ASP A 448 30.18 -11.90 -17.46
CA ASP A 448 28.72 -11.94 -17.47
C ASP A 448 28.14 -13.27 -17.00
N LYS A 449 26.85 -13.22 -16.68
CA LYS A 449 26.02 -14.32 -16.19
C LYS A 449 24.72 -14.45 -16.97
N LEU A 450 24.23 -15.67 -17.00
CA LEU A 450 22.90 -16.05 -17.44
C LEU A 450 22.13 -16.49 -16.20
N ALA A 451 21.14 -15.72 -15.82
CA ALA A 451 20.25 -16.07 -14.74
C ALA A 451 19.17 -17.06 -15.22
N LEU A 452 18.86 -18.07 -14.41
CA LEU A 452 17.81 -19.05 -14.68
C LEU A 452 16.68 -18.84 -13.67
N THR A 453 15.47 -18.55 -14.16
CA THR A 453 14.27 -18.33 -13.34
C THR A 453 13.18 -19.37 -13.62
N ALA A 454 12.01 -19.22 -13.00
CA ALA A 454 10.83 -20.08 -13.18
C ALA A 454 11.09 -21.58 -12.93
N GLY A 455 12.03 -21.89 -12.01
CA GLY A 455 12.40 -23.26 -11.67
C GLY A 455 13.32 -23.95 -12.70
N LEU A 456 13.90 -23.20 -13.64
CA LEU A 456 14.96 -23.69 -14.51
C LEU A 456 16.22 -24.04 -13.71
N THR A 457 16.85 -25.13 -14.13
CA THR A 457 18.10 -25.63 -13.57
C THR A 457 19.11 -25.81 -14.70
N PHE A 458 20.40 -25.66 -14.37
CA PHE A 458 21.47 -25.79 -15.36
C PHE A 458 21.46 -27.17 -16.05
N GLU A 459 21.09 -28.23 -15.33
CA GLU A 459 21.04 -29.59 -15.87
C GLU A 459 19.97 -29.80 -16.95
N GLN A 460 19.00 -28.90 -17.07
CA GLN A 460 17.97 -28.95 -18.11
C GLN A 460 18.47 -28.34 -19.44
N LEU A 461 19.55 -27.56 -19.41
CA LEU A 461 20.03 -26.83 -20.58
C LEU A 461 20.79 -27.73 -21.57
N SER A 462 20.54 -27.50 -22.85
CA SER A 462 21.29 -28.00 -23.98
C SER A 462 22.00 -26.85 -24.67
N ILE A 463 23.33 -26.80 -24.53
CA ILE A 463 24.18 -25.77 -25.11
C ILE A 463 24.85 -26.32 -26.37
N THR A 464 24.60 -25.70 -27.53
CA THR A 464 25.14 -26.15 -28.82
C THR A 464 25.76 -25.01 -29.61
N ALA A 465 26.72 -25.31 -30.48
CA ALA A 465 27.34 -24.31 -31.34
C ALA A 465 26.64 -24.21 -32.70
N SER A 466 26.44 -22.99 -33.19
CA SER A 466 26.02 -22.70 -34.57
C SER A 466 26.83 -21.55 -35.15
N GLY A 467 27.81 -21.87 -35.99
CA GLY A 467 28.76 -20.87 -36.49
C GLY A 467 29.63 -20.34 -35.36
N SER A 468 29.64 -19.02 -35.16
CA SER A 468 30.31 -18.33 -34.06
C SER A 468 29.43 -18.14 -32.82
N ASN A 469 28.21 -18.70 -32.80
CA ASN A 469 27.24 -18.43 -31.75
C ASN A 469 27.03 -19.66 -30.87
N ALA A 470 26.70 -19.42 -29.60
CA ALA A 470 26.19 -20.43 -28.69
C ALA A 470 24.67 -20.38 -28.66
N LEU A 471 24.03 -21.55 -28.67
CA LEU A 471 22.58 -21.72 -28.67
C LEU A 471 22.18 -22.45 -27.38
N ILE A 472 21.31 -21.85 -26.57
CA ILE A 472 20.87 -22.38 -25.28
C ILE A 472 19.42 -22.82 -25.37
N SER A 473 19.15 -24.10 -25.16
CA SER A 473 17.84 -24.71 -25.36
C SER A 473 17.40 -25.58 -24.19
N VAL A 474 16.10 -25.76 -24.01
CA VAL A 474 15.51 -26.78 -23.13
C VAL A 474 14.52 -27.61 -23.97
N GLY A 475 14.80 -28.90 -24.13
CA GLY A 475 14.02 -29.73 -25.04
C GLY A 475 14.07 -29.20 -26.49
N ASP A 476 12.90 -28.90 -27.05
CA ASP A 476 12.75 -28.32 -28.40
C ASP A 476 12.72 -26.78 -28.40
N GLU A 477 12.68 -26.16 -27.22
CA GLU A 477 12.61 -24.72 -27.06
C GLU A 477 14.02 -24.10 -27.07
N ARG A 478 14.17 -22.96 -27.73
CA ARG A 478 15.38 -22.16 -27.71
C ARG A 478 15.12 -20.99 -26.78
N LEU A 479 15.95 -20.85 -25.75
CA LEU A 479 15.88 -19.73 -24.80
C LEU A 479 16.69 -18.55 -25.31
N ALA A 480 17.95 -18.79 -25.70
CA ALA A 480 18.83 -17.70 -26.12
C ALA A 480 19.84 -18.09 -27.21
N ILE A 481 20.26 -17.07 -27.96
CA ILE A 481 21.36 -17.06 -28.92
C ILE A 481 22.41 -16.06 -28.42
N LEU A 482 23.58 -16.55 -28.03
CA LEU A 482 24.71 -15.70 -27.67
C LEU A 482 25.58 -15.49 -28.92
N ASN A 483 25.59 -14.27 -29.44
CA ASN A 483 26.35 -13.93 -30.64
C ASN A 483 27.85 -13.88 -30.34
N GLY A 484 28.66 -14.51 -31.19
CA GLY A 484 30.13 -14.45 -31.06
C GLY A 484 30.72 -15.26 -29.90
N VAL A 485 29.90 -15.98 -29.11
CA VAL A 485 30.35 -16.79 -27.97
C VAL A 485 30.55 -18.25 -28.36
N GLU A 486 31.69 -18.83 -27.96
CA GLU A 486 31.94 -20.26 -28.11
C GLU A 486 31.20 -21.08 -27.03
N ALA A 487 30.31 -21.99 -27.46
CA ALA A 487 29.49 -22.83 -26.59
C ALA A 487 30.28 -23.62 -25.51
N VAL A 488 31.54 -23.98 -25.77
CA VAL A 488 32.38 -24.73 -24.81
C VAL A 488 32.92 -23.88 -23.66
N GLY A 489 32.79 -22.55 -23.75
CA GLY A 489 33.24 -21.62 -22.72
C GLY A 489 32.25 -21.44 -21.57
N LEU A 490 31.00 -21.88 -21.70
CA LEU A 490 29.94 -21.72 -20.71
C LEU A 490 30.05 -22.82 -19.63
N ILE A 491 30.16 -22.43 -18.35
CA ILE A 491 30.36 -23.34 -17.20
C ILE A 491 29.47 -22.96 -15.99
N GLU A 492 29.19 -23.93 -15.10
CA GLU A 492 28.36 -23.77 -13.89
C GLU A 492 29.24 -23.61 -12.63
N ASN A 493 29.06 -22.51 -11.85
CA ASN A 493 29.57 -22.29 -10.47
C ASN A 493 29.07 -20.94 -9.89
N SER A 494 29.24 -20.69 -8.59
CA SER A 494 28.86 -19.46 -7.86
C SER A 494 29.59 -18.17 -8.29
N ALA A 495 30.48 -18.26 -9.28
CA ALA A 495 31.23 -17.15 -9.90
C ALA A 495 31.36 -17.39 -11.41
N ALA A 496 30.39 -18.09 -12.00
CA ALA A 496 30.39 -18.51 -13.40
C ALA A 496 29.12 -18.06 -14.11
N THR A 497 29.12 -18.29 -15.42
CA THR A 497 28.14 -17.91 -16.43
C THR A 497 26.67 -18.27 -16.12
N PHE A 498 26.35 -19.06 -15.09
CA PHE A 498 24.95 -19.33 -14.73
C PHE A 498 24.69 -19.07 -13.25
N ALA A 499 23.62 -18.34 -12.95
CA ALA A 499 23.13 -18.06 -11.61
C ALA A 499 21.65 -18.46 -11.48
N GLN A 500 21.24 -18.91 -10.29
CA GLN A 500 19.81 -18.98 -9.93
C GLN A 500 19.47 -17.72 -9.16
N ILE A 501 18.35 -17.08 -9.54
CA ILE A 501 17.78 -15.92 -8.87
C ILE A 501 16.36 -16.20 -8.45
#